data_AF-A0A964QAA7-F1
#
_entry.id   AF-A0A964QAA7-F1
#
_cell.length_a   1.000
_cell.length_b   1.000
_cell.length_c   1.000
_cell.angle_alpha   90.00
_cell.angle_beta   90.00
_cell.angle_gamma   90.00
#
_symmetry.space_group_name_H-M   'P 1'
#
loop_
_entity.id
_entity.type
_entity.pdbx_description
1 polymer ?
#
loop_
_entity_poly.entity_id
_entity_poly.type
_entity_poly.pdbx_seq_one_letter_code
_entity_poly.pdbx_strand_id
1 'polypeptide(L)'
;MKLKVPTPAGDIVIDASRMDLAVACRAAKLITQNIAGKRLSFTGIATPKATPFFERCWRACRTIPVGETRTYRWLATAAGSPLAIRAAGQAMRRNPLPMIVPCHRVVAANGLGGFAGSNNPRGKEMKLKLWLLQREGWIQGVQPVEKNKRLLATKVPRNCKATPKSPRISPDIKR
;
A
#
# COMPACT_ATOMS: atom_id res chain seq x y z
N MET A 1 17.27 -11.26 3.31
CA MET A 1 16.86 -12.64 2.97
C MET A 1 15.45 -12.61 2.37
N LYS A 2 15.13 -13.51 1.41
CA LYS A 2 13.79 -13.59 0.80
C LYS A 2 13.18 -14.97 1.07
N LEU A 3 11.94 -15.00 1.57
CA LEU A 3 11.16 -16.24 1.70
C LEU A 3 10.19 -16.33 0.52
N LYS A 4 10.02 -17.53 -0.03
CA LYS A 4 9.12 -17.79 -1.15
C LYS A 4 7.97 -18.68 -0.67
N VAL A 5 6.75 -18.25 -0.93
CA VAL A 5 5.56 -19.07 -0.75
C VAL A 5 5.02 -19.45 -2.12
N PRO A 6 5.12 -20.72 -2.54
CA PRO A 6 4.75 -21.15 -3.87
C PRO A 6 3.24 -21.05 -4.10
N THR A 7 2.85 -20.65 -5.30
CA THR A 7 1.45 -20.64 -5.76
C THR A 7 1.37 -21.16 -7.19
N PRO A 8 0.18 -21.61 -7.66
CA PRO A 8 -0.03 -21.97 -9.06
C PRO A 8 0.34 -20.87 -10.08
N ALA A 9 0.33 -19.59 -9.68
CA ALA A 9 0.61 -18.46 -10.56
C ALA A 9 2.00 -17.82 -10.34
N GLY A 10 2.87 -18.47 -9.54
CA GLY A 10 4.21 -18.00 -9.18
C GLY A 10 4.39 -17.74 -7.69
N ASP A 11 5.63 -17.54 -7.26
CA ASP A 11 5.94 -17.38 -5.83
C ASP A 11 5.51 -16.02 -5.29
N ILE A 12 4.86 -16.02 -4.13
CA ILE A 12 4.78 -14.83 -3.29
C ILE A 12 6.10 -14.68 -2.56
N VAL A 13 6.75 -13.53 -2.74
CA VAL A 13 8.06 -13.25 -2.15
C VAL A 13 7.90 -12.33 -0.95
N ILE A 14 8.29 -12.81 0.23
CA ILE A 14 8.41 -12.02 1.45
C ILE A 14 9.85 -11.53 1.55
N ASP A 15 10.05 -10.22 1.63
CA ASP A 15 11.36 -9.62 1.85
C ASP A 15 11.62 -9.45 3.35
N ALA A 16 12.39 -10.38 3.91
CA ALA A 16 12.75 -10.39 5.32
C ALA A 16 13.98 -9.51 5.65
N SER A 17 14.53 -8.75 4.69
CA SER A 17 15.75 -7.95 4.90
C SER A 17 15.62 -6.85 5.97
N ARG A 18 14.38 -6.47 6.33
CA ARG A 18 14.10 -5.34 7.24
C ARG A 18 13.19 -5.72 8.41
N MET A 19 13.06 -7.01 8.72
CA MET A 19 12.19 -7.48 9.81
C MET A 19 12.78 -8.69 10.52
N ASP A 20 12.25 -8.97 11.70
CA ASP A 20 12.55 -10.16 12.46
C ASP A 20 12.17 -11.45 11.69
N LEU A 21 13.02 -12.47 11.78
CA LEU A 21 12.83 -13.72 11.06
C LEU A 21 11.59 -14.49 11.54
N ALA A 22 11.29 -14.48 12.84
CA ALA A 22 10.08 -15.14 13.36
C ALA A 22 8.82 -14.48 12.79
N VAL A 23 8.82 -13.15 12.63
CA VAL A 23 7.74 -12.42 11.95
C VAL A 23 7.60 -12.86 10.48
N ALA A 24 8.71 -12.95 9.75
CA ALA A 24 8.70 -13.38 8.35
C ALA A 24 8.23 -14.84 8.18
N CYS A 25 8.66 -15.74 9.05
CA CYS A 25 8.23 -17.15 9.07
C CYS A 25 6.75 -17.28 9.41
N ARG A 26 6.27 -16.52 10.41
CA ARG A 26 4.84 -16.48 10.76
C ARG A 26 4.00 -15.96 9.60
N ALA A 27 4.45 -14.91 8.92
CA ALA A 27 3.82 -14.38 7.71
C ALA A 27 3.73 -15.45 6.60
N ALA A 28 4.84 -16.13 6.30
CA ALA A 28 4.88 -17.20 5.30
C ALA A 28 3.89 -18.32 5.63
N LYS A 29 3.87 -18.79 6.90
CA LYS A 29 2.94 -19.84 7.36
C LYS A 29 1.48 -19.44 7.19
N LEU A 30 1.12 -18.21 7.58
CA LEU A 30 -0.25 -17.70 7.42
C LEU A 30 -0.65 -17.59 5.94
N ILE A 31 0.25 -17.10 5.09
CA ILE A 31 0.01 -16.99 3.64
C ILE A 31 -0.20 -18.38 3.03
N THR A 32 0.67 -19.35 3.34
CA THR A 32 0.52 -20.75 2.86
C THR A 32 -0.83 -21.34 3.24
N GLN A 33 -1.24 -21.17 4.50
CA GLN A 33 -2.53 -21.69 4.99
C GLN A 33 -3.73 -20.97 4.34
N ASN A 34 -3.63 -19.67 4.10
CA ASN A 34 -4.65 -18.90 3.40
C ASN A 34 -4.80 -19.36 1.94
N ILE A 35 -3.67 -19.61 1.27
CA ILE A 35 -3.64 -20.14 -0.10
C ILE A 35 -4.28 -21.53 -0.18
N ALA A 36 -4.08 -22.36 0.85
CA ALA A 36 -4.70 -23.67 0.99
C ALA A 36 -6.20 -23.63 1.37
N GLY A 37 -6.83 -22.45 1.39
CA GLY A 37 -8.27 -22.29 1.57
C GLY A 37 -8.71 -21.96 3.00
N LYS A 38 -7.79 -21.86 3.97
CA LYS A 38 -8.14 -21.45 5.35
C LYS A 38 -8.42 -19.95 5.39
N ARG A 39 -9.58 -19.53 5.89
CA ARG A 39 -9.91 -18.10 6.09
C ARG A 39 -9.21 -17.57 7.34
N LEU A 40 -7.95 -17.20 7.19
CA LEU A 40 -7.12 -16.65 8.27
C LEU A 40 -7.04 -15.13 8.21
N SER A 41 -7.01 -14.51 9.39
CA SER A 41 -6.71 -13.10 9.54
C SER A 41 -5.20 -12.86 9.54
N PHE A 42 -4.78 -11.79 8.87
CA PHE A 42 -3.40 -11.28 8.94
C PHE A 42 -3.22 -10.21 10.03
N THR A 43 -4.23 -10.02 10.89
CA THR A 43 -4.12 -9.17 12.09
C THR A 43 -2.99 -9.67 12.97
N GLY A 44 -2.15 -8.74 13.46
CA GLY A 44 -1.00 -9.06 14.33
C GLY A 44 0.34 -9.24 13.61
N ILE A 45 0.38 -9.24 12.27
CA ILE A 45 1.66 -9.09 11.54
C ILE A 45 1.97 -7.61 11.36
N ALA A 46 3.08 -7.17 11.98
CA ALA A 46 3.60 -5.82 11.85
C ALA A 46 4.35 -5.65 10.52
N THR A 47 4.18 -4.51 9.87
CA THR A 47 5.04 -4.11 8.75
C THR A 47 6.36 -3.57 9.30
N PRO A 48 7.48 -3.76 8.59
CA PRO A 48 8.76 -3.20 9.01
C PRO A 48 8.73 -1.66 8.96
N LYS A 49 9.70 -1.00 9.59
CA LYS A 49 9.83 0.46 9.53
C LYS A 49 10.12 0.92 8.10
N ALA A 50 9.53 2.05 7.72
CA ALA A 50 9.78 2.71 6.44
C ALA A 50 9.64 4.23 6.57
N THR A 51 9.63 4.95 5.45
CA THR A 51 9.31 6.37 5.52
C THR A 51 7.87 6.56 6.02
N PRO A 52 7.57 7.65 6.75
CA PRO A 52 6.23 7.86 7.31
C PRO A 52 5.11 7.76 6.26
N PHE A 53 5.36 8.22 5.04
CA PHE A 53 4.41 8.09 3.93
C PHE A 53 4.19 6.63 3.49
N PHE A 54 5.24 5.82 3.44
CA PHE A 54 5.14 4.40 3.04
C PHE A 54 4.37 3.60 4.08
N GLU A 55 4.62 3.85 5.36
CA GLU A 55 3.89 3.22 6.46
C GLU A 55 2.40 3.59 6.42
N ARG A 56 2.07 4.85 6.13
CA ARG A 56 0.67 5.28 5.93
C ARG A 56 0.03 4.61 4.72
N CYS A 57 0.75 4.50 3.59
CA CYS A 57 0.28 3.74 2.42
C CYS A 57 0.01 2.28 2.76
N TRP A 58 0.92 1.59 3.47
CA TRP A 58 0.71 0.19 3.86
C TRP A 58 -0.49 0.03 4.79
N ARG A 59 -0.65 0.93 5.77
CA ARG A 59 -1.81 0.95 6.66
C ARG A 59 -3.11 1.14 5.91
N ALA A 60 -3.18 2.12 5.00
CA ALA A 60 -4.35 2.36 4.16
C ALA A 60 -4.64 1.18 3.22
N CYS A 61 -3.60 0.55 2.65
CA CYS A 61 -3.76 -0.62 1.80
C CYS A 61 -4.38 -1.81 2.57
N ARG A 62 -4.01 -2.00 3.84
CA ARG A 62 -4.58 -3.05 4.71
C ARG A 62 -6.08 -2.88 5.00
N THR A 63 -6.64 -1.69 4.82
CA THR A 63 -8.08 -1.46 5.02
C THR A 63 -8.92 -1.80 3.79
N ILE A 64 -8.30 -2.16 2.66
CA ILE A 64 -9.04 -2.54 1.45
C ILE A 64 -9.65 -3.93 1.67
N PRO A 65 -10.99 -4.09 1.64
CA PRO A 65 -11.62 -5.40 1.84
C PRO A 65 -11.21 -6.43 0.80
N VAL A 66 -11.34 -7.71 1.14
CA VAL A 66 -11.23 -8.82 0.18
C VAL A 66 -12.27 -8.64 -0.92
N GLY A 67 -11.88 -8.81 -2.18
CA GLY A 67 -12.77 -8.67 -3.34
C GLY A 67 -12.99 -7.23 -3.80
N GLU A 68 -12.52 -6.24 -3.05
CA GLU A 68 -12.53 -4.83 -3.46
C GLU A 68 -11.14 -4.37 -3.91
N THR A 69 -11.12 -3.38 -4.81
CA THR A 69 -9.88 -2.71 -5.26
C THR A 69 -9.96 -1.21 -5.01
N ARG A 70 -8.79 -0.55 -4.97
CA ARG A 70 -8.67 0.92 -4.88
C ARG A 70 -7.62 1.44 -5.85
N THR A 71 -7.78 2.69 -6.29
CA THR A 71 -6.81 3.33 -7.19
C THR A 71 -5.56 3.78 -6.44
N TYR A 72 -4.43 3.94 -7.15
CA TYR A 72 -3.26 4.62 -6.58
C TYR A 72 -3.55 6.05 -6.10
N ARG A 73 -4.52 6.73 -6.74
CA ARG A 73 -5.01 8.04 -6.29
C ARG A 73 -5.68 7.94 -4.93
N TRP A 74 -6.60 6.99 -4.76
CA TRP A 74 -7.22 6.72 -3.47
C TRP A 74 -6.17 6.46 -2.39
N LEU A 75 -5.16 5.63 -2.71
CA LEU A 75 -4.10 5.28 -1.78
C LEU A 75 -3.28 6.50 -1.33
N ALA A 76 -2.89 7.37 -2.28
CA ALA A 76 -2.14 8.58 -1.98
C ALA A 76 -2.95 9.55 -1.10
N THR A 77 -4.24 9.72 -1.40
CA THR A 77 -5.17 10.51 -0.60
C THR A 77 -5.34 9.94 0.81
N ALA A 78 -5.58 8.63 0.93
CA ALA A 78 -5.73 7.95 2.22
C ALA A 78 -4.45 8.00 3.06
N ALA A 79 -3.28 8.06 2.42
CA ALA A 79 -1.99 8.27 3.07
C ALA A 79 -1.68 9.74 3.41
N GLY A 80 -2.61 10.66 3.17
CA GLY A 80 -2.51 12.08 3.53
C GLY A 80 -1.71 12.93 2.53
N SER A 81 -1.49 12.47 1.30
CA SER A 81 -0.78 13.24 0.27
C SER A 81 -1.40 13.00 -1.11
N PRO A 82 -2.54 13.65 -1.45
CA PRO A 82 -3.29 13.38 -2.68
C PRO A 82 -2.50 13.50 -3.99
N LEU A 83 -1.46 14.33 -4.03
CA LEU A 83 -0.60 14.53 -5.20
C LEU A 83 0.51 13.47 -5.33
N ALA A 84 0.72 12.64 -4.30
CA ALA A 84 1.83 11.69 -4.22
C ALA A 84 1.53 10.32 -4.86
N ILE A 85 0.79 10.29 -5.98
CA ILE A 85 0.32 9.06 -6.65
C ILE A 85 1.49 8.15 -7.06
N ARG A 86 2.54 8.73 -7.66
CA ARG A 86 3.75 7.99 -8.05
C ARG A 86 4.46 7.39 -6.82
N ALA A 87 4.56 8.16 -5.73
CA ALA A 87 5.15 7.68 -4.49
C ALA A 87 4.31 6.55 -3.84
N ALA A 88 2.99 6.61 -3.95
CA ALA A 88 2.11 5.52 -3.50
C ALA A 88 2.36 4.22 -4.29
N GLY A 89 2.58 4.33 -5.60
CA GLY A 89 3.05 3.21 -6.43
C GLY A 89 4.40 2.64 -5.96
N GLN A 90 5.35 3.51 -5.61
CA GLN A 90 6.63 3.08 -5.03
C GLN A 90 6.48 2.41 -3.66
N ALA A 91 5.54 2.86 -2.83
CA ALA A 91 5.24 2.21 -1.55
C ALA A 91 4.71 0.79 -1.75
N MET A 92 3.87 0.57 -2.76
CA MET A 92 3.40 -0.78 -3.13
C MET A 92 4.52 -1.64 -3.72
N ARG A 93 5.41 -1.06 -4.54
CA ARG A 93 6.58 -1.76 -5.09
C ARG A 93 7.55 -2.22 -3.99
N ARG A 94 7.72 -1.42 -2.94
CA ARG A 94 8.60 -1.72 -1.80
C ARG A 94 7.89 -2.47 -0.67
N ASN A 95 6.69 -3.00 -0.91
CA ASN A 95 5.98 -3.82 0.08
C ASN A 95 6.75 -5.13 0.33
N PRO A 96 7.24 -5.37 1.56
CA PRO A 96 7.98 -6.58 1.88
C PRO A 96 7.07 -7.77 2.25
N LEU A 97 5.77 -7.53 2.47
CA LEU A 97 4.80 -8.53 2.92
C LEU A 97 3.55 -8.54 2.00
N PRO A 98 3.64 -9.10 0.78
CA PRO A 98 2.47 -9.27 -0.08
C PRO A 98 1.38 -10.10 0.61
N MET A 99 0.12 -9.90 0.22
CA MET A 99 -1.12 -10.38 0.89
C MET A 99 -1.40 -9.80 2.27
N ILE A 100 -0.41 -9.71 3.17
CA ILE A 100 -0.58 -9.06 4.48
C ILE A 100 -0.81 -7.56 4.30
N VAL A 101 0.02 -6.93 3.48
CA VAL A 101 -0.29 -5.66 2.82
C VAL A 101 -0.79 -6.04 1.42
N PRO A 102 -2.10 -5.94 1.15
CA PRO A 102 -2.71 -6.50 -0.06
C PRO A 102 -2.50 -5.59 -1.27
N CYS A 103 -1.24 -5.37 -1.67
CA CYS A 103 -0.87 -4.45 -2.74
C CYS A 103 -1.40 -4.87 -4.13
N HIS A 104 -1.82 -6.13 -4.30
CA HIS A 104 -2.52 -6.60 -5.50
C HIS A 104 -3.91 -5.96 -5.65
N ARG A 105 -4.53 -5.50 -4.57
CA ARG A 105 -5.82 -4.78 -4.58
C ARG A 105 -5.68 -3.31 -5.00
N VAL A 106 -4.45 -2.80 -5.13
CA VAL A 106 -4.20 -1.44 -5.61
C VAL A 106 -3.96 -1.47 -7.10
N VAL A 107 -4.79 -0.74 -7.84
CA VAL A 107 -4.83 -0.77 -9.31
C VAL A 107 -4.69 0.63 -9.92
N ALA A 108 -4.39 0.69 -11.22
CA ALA A 108 -4.42 1.94 -11.96
C ALA A 108 -5.87 2.35 -12.25
N ALA A 109 -6.10 3.63 -12.56
CA ALA A 109 -7.43 4.10 -12.95
C ALA A 109 -7.95 3.39 -14.21
N ASN A 110 -7.04 3.07 -15.14
CA ASN A 110 -7.37 2.51 -16.44
C ASN A 110 -6.87 1.05 -16.61
N GLY A 111 -6.75 0.30 -15.52
CA GLY A 111 -6.33 -1.11 -15.58
C GLY A 111 -5.58 -1.59 -14.34
N LEU A 112 -4.88 -2.73 -14.44
CA LEU A 112 -4.25 -3.37 -13.29
C LEU A 112 -3.10 -2.56 -12.68
N GLY A 113 -2.40 -1.74 -13.46
CA GLY A 113 -1.14 -1.14 -13.02
C GLY A 113 -0.04 -2.19 -12.79
N GLY A 114 1.00 -1.83 -12.02
CA GLY A 114 2.12 -2.73 -11.75
C GLY A 114 1.93 -3.65 -10.55
N PHE A 115 2.77 -4.68 -10.46
CA PHE A 115 2.88 -5.59 -9.32
C PHE A 115 4.32 -6.04 -9.09
N ALA A 116 4.75 -6.13 -7.83
CA ALA A 116 6.07 -6.63 -7.44
C ALA A 116 7.26 -6.06 -8.26
N GLY A 117 7.12 -4.81 -8.76
CA GLY A 117 8.15 -4.14 -9.55
C GLY A 117 8.12 -4.38 -11.06
N SER A 118 7.11 -5.10 -11.56
CA SER A 118 6.86 -5.34 -12.97
C SER A 118 5.54 -4.70 -13.41
N ASN A 119 5.47 -4.30 -14.67
CA ASN A 119 4.25 -3.88 -15.37
C ASN A 119 4.06 -4.65 -16.68
N ASN A 120 4.87 -5.69 -16.94
CA ASN A 120 4.76 -6.51 -18.12
C ASN A 120 3.48 -7.36 -18.03
N PRO A 121 2.46 -7.15 -18.88
CA PRO A 121 1.19 -7.89 -18.79
C PRO A 121 1.34 -9.41 -18.93
N ARG A 122 2.39 -9.87 -19.61
CA ARG A 122 2.69 -11.30 -19.80
C ARG A 122 3.64 -11.86 -18.73
N GLY A 123 4.14 -11.00 -17.85
CA GLY A 123 5.08 -11.34 -16.78
C GLY A 123 4.43 -12.16 -15.66
N LYS A 124 5.24 -12.98 -15.00
CA LYS A 124 4.81 -13.82 -13.87
C LYS A 124 4.21 -13.02 -12.72
N GLU A 125 4.70 -11.80 -12.46
CA GLU A 125 4.19 -10.92 -11.42
C GLU A 125 2.75 -10.49 -11.71
N MET A 126 2.46 -10.18 -12.98
CA MET A 126 1.10 -9.79 -13.38
C MET A 126 0.15 -10.97 -13.36
N LYS A 127 0.61 -12.17 -13.74
CA LYS A 127 -0.17 -13.43 -13.58
C LYS A 127 -0.50 -13.68 -12.10
N LEU A 128 0.48 -13.51 -11.21
CA LEU A 128 0.27 -13.64 -9.77
C LEU A 128 -0.73 -12.61 -9.24
N LYS A 129 -0.62 -11.34 -9.64
CA LYS A 129 -1.60 -10.29 -9.25
C LYS A 129 -3.02 -10.65 -9.68
N LEU A 130 -3.19 -11.06 -10.93
CA LEU A 130 -4.49 -11.47 -11.47
C LEU A 130 -5.06 -12.68 -10.72
N TRP A 131 -4.24 -13.69 -10.49
CA TRP A 131 -4.64 -14.88 -9.75
C TRP A 131 -5.08 -14.55 -8.31
N LEU A 132 -4.34 -13.68 -7.60
CA LEU A 132 -4.73 -13.21 -6.27
C LEU A 132 -6.08 -12.48 -6.30
N LEU A 133 -6.29 -11.60 -7.28
CA LEU A 133 -7.57 -10.89 -7.45
C LEU A 133 -8.73 -11.85 -7.74
N GLN A 134 -8.55 -12.79 -8.67
CA GLN A 134 -9.57 -13.78 -9.04
C GLN A 134 -9.96 -14.66 -7.86
N ARG A 135 -8.99 -15.09 -7.04
CA ARG A 135 -9.25 -15.84 -5.80
C ARG A 135 -10.11 -15.08 -4.79
N GLU A 136 -10.03 -13.77 -4.80
CA GLU A 136 -10.82 -12.90 -3.94
C GLU A 136 -12.19 -12.55 -4.56
N GLY A 137 -12.52 -13.10 -5.73
CA GLY A 137 -13.77 -12.85 -6.44
C GLY A 137 -13.77 -11.56 -7.26
N TRP A 138 -12.60 -10.97 -7.56
CA TRP A 138 -12.54 -9.80 -8.44
C TRP A 138 -12.88 -10.21 -9.88
N ILE A 139 -13.88 -9.55 -10.45
CA ILE A 139 -14.31 -9.74 -11.83
C ILE A 139 -13.72 -8.62 -12.68
N GLN A 140 -13.06 -9.00 -13.77
CA GLN A 140 -12.47 -8.05 -14.72
C GLN A 140 -13.55 -7.13 -15.30
N GLY A 141 -13.35 -5.81 -15.19
CA GLY A 141 -14.31 -4.80 -15.65
C GLY A 141 -15.14 -4.17 -14.53
N VAL A 142 -15.13 -4.72 -13.31
CA VAL A 142 -15.69 -4.02 -12.14
C VAL A 142 -14.71 -2.91 -11.74
N GLN A 143 -15.16 -1.67 -11.92
CA GLN A 143 -14.36 -0.47 -11.65
C GLN A 143 -13.84 -0.45 -10.21
N PRO A 144 -12.66 0.12 -9.96
CA PRO A 144 -12.17 0.31 -8.60
C PRO A 144 -13.21 1.07 -7.77
N VAL A 145 -13.54 0.55 -6.60
CA VAL A 145 -14.58 1.14 -5.76
C VAL A 145 -14.03 2.42 -5.13
N GLU A 146 -14.25 3.57 -5.76
CA GLU A 146 -13.99 4.89 -5.17
C GLU A 146 -15.14 5.28 -4.24
N LYS A 147 -15.29 4.59 -3.10
CA LYS A 147 -16.26 5.00 -2.07
C LYS A 147 -15.83 6.35 -1.46
N ASN A 148 -16.61 7.38 -1.79
CA ASN A 148 -16.85 8.67 -1.11
C ASN A 148 -15.85 9.83 -1.24
N LYS A 149 -16.20 10.77 -2.14
CA LYS A 149 -15.95 12.23 -1.99
C LYS A 149 -16.56 12.83 -0.71
N ARG A 150 -17.46 12.12 0.00
CA ARG A 150 -18.21 12.64 1.17
C ARG A 150 -17.57 12.43 2.55
N LEU A 151 -16.58 11.55 2.71
CA LEU A 151 -15.96 11.30 4.03
C LEU A 151 -14.69 12.15 4.29
N LEU A 152 -14.26 12.97 3.33
CA LEU A 152 -13.14 13.90 3.50
C LEU A 152 -13.56 15.28 4.03
N ALA A 153 -14.86 15.48 4.30
CA ALA A 153 -15.41 16.70 4.88
C ALA A 153 -15.87 16.47 6.32
N THR A 154 -15.00 16.00 7.21
CA THR A 154 -15.20 16.15 8.65
C THR A 154 -13.95 16.79 9.27
N LYS A 155 -14.05 18.12 9.37
CA LYS A 155 -13.43 18.99 10.38
C LYS A 155 -11.96 18.72 10.72
N VAL A 156 -11.06 19.30 9.94
CA VAL A 156 -9.86 19.91 10.53
C VAL A 156 -10.37 21.14 11.31
N PRO A 157 -10.20 21.23 12.65
CA PRO A 157 -10.53 22.46 13.34
C PRO A 157 -9.60 23.56 12.82
N ARG A 158 -10.19 24.54 12.13
CA ARG A 158 -9.53 25.81 11.80
C ARG A 158 -9.36 26.60 13.10
N ASN A 159 -8.28 26.35 13.83
CA ASN A 159 -7.76 27.33 14.77
C ASN A 159 -6.26 27.12 15.04
N CYS A 160 -5.43 27.55 14.09
CA CYS A 160 -4.08 28.00 14.38
C CYS A 160 -4.03 29.48 13.98
N LYS A 161 -4.44 30.37 14.90
CA LYS A 161 -4.17 31.80 14.78
C LYS A 161 -2.82 32.11 15.44
N ALA A 162 -1.95 32.70 14.63
CA ALA A 162 -0.88 33.64 14.96
C ALA A 162 0.35 33.17 15.75
N THR A 163 1.52 33.28 15.10
CA THR A 163 2.72 33.87 15.70
C THR A 163 3.24 34.98 14.77
N PRO A 164 3.66 36.15 15.29
CA PRO A 164 4.06 37.28 14.46
C PRO A 164 5.45 37.11 13.84
N LYS A 165 5.66 37.88 12.78
CA LYS A 165 6.80 37.91 11.86
C LYS A 165 8.16 38.07 12.58
N SER A 166 9.15 37.32 12.10
CA SER A 166 10.58 37.51 12.40
C SER A 166 11.01 38.95 12.06
N PRO A 167 11.79 39.64 12.91
CA PRO A 167 12.29 40.97 12.58
C PRO A 167 13.35 40.89 11.49
N ARG A 168 13.14 41.72 10.47
CA ARG A 168 14.01 41.93 9.32
C ARG A 168 15.21 42.74 9.81
N ILE A 169 16.39 42.13 9.87
CA ILE A 169 17.65 42.87 10.02
C ILE A 169 17.92 43.49 8.65
N SER A 170 18.04 44.81 8.59
CA SER A 170 18.60 45.50 7.43
C SER A 170 19.63 46.53 7.93
N PRO A 171 20.70 46.73 7.16
CA PRO A 171 21.92 47.37 7.62
C PRO A 171 21.83 48.89 7.53
N ASP A 172 22.81 49.55 8.16
CA ASP A 172 23.51 50.75 7.69
C ASP A 172 23.58 52.02 8.59
N ILE A 173 24.85 52.36 8.89
CA ILE A 173 25.50 53.68 8.78
C ILE A 173 25.59 54.61 10.02
N LYS A 174 26.84 54.69 10.50
CA LYS A 174 27.66 55.84 10.97
C LYS A 174 27.07 56.85 11.97
N ARG A 175 27.77 56.96 13.11
CA ARG A 175 28.61 58.11 13.47
C ARG A 175 29.72 57.68 14.41
#